data_AF-A0A931YYI1-F1
#
_entry.id   AF-A0A931YYI1-F1
#
_cell.length_a   1.000
_cell.length_b   1.000
_cell.length_c   1.000
_cell.angle_alpha   90.00
_cell.angle_beta   90.00
_cell.angle_gamma   90.00
#
_symmetry.space_group_name_H-M   'P 1'
#
loop_
_entity.id
_entity.type
_entity.pdbx_description
1 polymer ?
#
loop_
_entity_poly.entity_id
_entity_poly.type
_entity_poly.pdbx_seq_one_letter_code
_entity_poly.pdbx_strand_id
1 'polypeptide(L)'
;MPGTPRSLTAPTDDGGRVVVLDSLTHVDAHITPRDVVVAGSFAGALAFAFALERGVRGLIAHEAGVGRARAGISGLPLAERLGLPAAA
;
A
#
# COMPACT_ATOMS: atom_id res chain seq x y z
N MET A 1 3.69 27.95 0.26
CA MET A 1 3.99 26.92 -0.75
C MET A 1 2.85 25.92 -0.72
N PRO A 2 2.10 25.68 -1.82
CA PRO A 2 1.21 24.53 -1.87
C PRO A 2 2.06 23.28 -1.63
N GLY A 3 1.65 22.42 -0.68
CA GLY A 3 2.41 21.22 -0.32
C GLY A 3 2.50 20.27 -1.51
N THR A 4 3.65 19.61 -1.66
CA THR A 4 3.83 18.54 -2.66
C THR A 4 2.70 17.52 -2.53
N PRO A 5 2.03 17.12 -3.63
CA PRO A 5 1.00 16.10 -3.57
C PRO A 5 1.61 14.80 -3.03
N ARG A 6 1.00 14.25 -1.98
CA ARG A 6 1.47 13.02 -1.31
C ARG A 6 1.00 11.75 -2.03
N SER A 7 0.30 11.90 -3.15
CA SER A 7 -0.21 10.81 -3.96
C SER A 7 -0.31 11.17 -5.45
N LEU A 8 -0.14 10.17 -6.31
CA LEU A 8 -0.47 10.21 -7.73
C LEU A 8 -1.53 9.15 -8.01
N THR A 9 -2.48 9.44 -8.89
CA THR A 9 -3.57 8.50 -9.22
C THR A 9 -3.62 8.29 -10.72
N ALA A 10 -3.56 7.03 -11.14
CA ALA A 10 -3.79 6.61 -12.51
C ALA A 10 -5.14 5.86 -12.61
N PRO A 11 -6.04 6.25 -13.53
CA PRO A 11 -7.27 5.51 -13.77
C PRO A 11 -6.98 4.16 -14.45
N THR A 12 -7.90 3.21 -14.28
CA THR A 12 -7.93 1.94 -15.02
C THR A 12 -9.30 1.80 -15.70
N ASP A 13 -9.37 1.00 -16.77
CA ASP A 13 -10.54 0.93 -17.67
C ASP A 13 -11.83 0.49 -16.97
N ASP A 14 -11.73 -0.29 -15.87
CA ASP A 14 -12.87 -0.84 -15.12
C ASP A 14 -13.29 0.00 -13.88
N GLY A 15 -12.89 1.27 -13.82
CA GLY A 15 -13.25 2.17 -12.70
C GLY A 15 -12.54 1.86 -11.37
N GLY A 16 -11.47 1.05 -11.42
CA GLY A 16 -10.42 1.02 -10.39
C GLY A 16 -9.36 2.08 -10.63
N ARG A 17 -8.52 2.35 -9.64
CA ARG A 17 -7.38 3.26 -9.77
C ARG A 17 -6.14 2.65 -9.17
N VAL A 18 -4.99 3.01 -9.72
CA VAL A 18 -3.70 2.80 -9.07
C VAL A 18 -3.36 4.09 -8.33
N VAL A 19 -3.25 4.02 -7.01
CA VAL A 19 -2.88 5.15 -6.16
C VAL A 19 -1.45 4.93 -5.67
N VAL A 20 -0.54 5.79 -6.12
CA VAL A 20 0.87 5.78 -5.73
C VAL A 20 1.08 6.74 -4.57
N LEU A 21 1.76 6.30 -3.52
CA LEU A 21 2.05 7.04 -2.30
C LEU A 21 3.54 6.96 -1.97
N ASP A 22 4.08 7.98 -1.31
CA ASP A 22 5.45 7.90 -0.78
C ASP A 22 5.55 6.92 0.40
N SER A 23 4.46 6.78 1.16
CA SER A 23 4.40 5.92 2.34
C SER A 23 3.01 5.32 2.52
N LEU A 24 2.95 4.08 2.99
CA LEU A 24 1.71 3.43 3.42
C LEU A 24 0.99 4.21 4.53
N THR A 25 1.73 4.97 5.35
CA THR A 25 1.15 5.84 6.38
C THR A 25 0.42 7.06 5.80
N HIS A 26 0.52 7.30 4.49
CA HIS A 26 -0.24 8.34 3.78
C HIS A 26 -1.56 7.81 3.18
N VAL A 27 -1.92 6.55 3.45
CA VAL A 27 -3.25 6.05 3.13
C VAL A 27 -4.28 6.83 3.95
N ASP A 28 -5.31 7.36 3.28
CA ASP A 28 -6.37 8.13 3.93
C ASP A 28 -7.78 7.84 3.35
N ALA A 29 -8.76 8.68 3.72
CA ALA A 29 -10.15 8.60 3.31
C ALA A 29 -10.42 8.57 1.79
N HIS A 30 -9.54 9.10 0.94
CA HIS A 30 -9.73 9.12 -0.53
C HIS A 30 -9.48 7.76 -1.19
N ILE A 31 -8.82 6.83 -0.49
CA ILE A 31 -8.53 5.47 -0.97
C ILE A 31 -9.73 4.59 -0.67
N THR A 32 -10.14 3.83 -1.68
CA THR A 32 -11.34 3.01 -1.67
C THR A 32 -11.00 1.54 -1.86
N PRO A 33 -11.94 0.63 -1.56
CA PRO A 33 -11.73 -0.80 -1.82
C PRO A 33 -11.51 -1.16 -3.29
N ARG A 34 -11.79 -0.23 -4.22
CA ARG A 34 -11.57 -0.41 -5.64
C ARG A 34 -10.13 -0.11 -6.09
N ASP A 35 -9.34 0.48 -5.21
CA ASP A 35 -8.01 0.94 -5.58
C ASP A 35 -6.95 -0.11 -5.31
N VAL A 36 -5.91 -0.10 -6.13
CA VAL A 36 -4.63 -0.77 -5.85
C VAL A 36 -3.67 0.30 -5.36
N VAL A 37 -3.01 0.05 -4.23
CA VAL A 37 -2.04 0.98 -3.67
C VAL A 37 -0.62 0.55 -4.04
N VAL A 38 0.21 1.51 -4.43
CA VAL A 38 1.65 1.34 -4.61
C VAL A 38 2.35 2.32 -3.68
N ALA A 39 3.16 1.83 -2.75
CA ALA A 39 3.83 2.67 -1.76
C ALA A 39 5.36 2.60 -1.88
N GLY A 40 6.02 3.75 -1.82
CA GLY A 40 7.50 3.87 -1.81
C GLY A 40 8.16 3.50 -0.47
N SER A 41 7.40 3.07 0.53
CA SER A 41 7.89 2.67 1.85
C SER A 41 8.00 1.14 1.98
N PHE A 42 8.68 0.67 3.02
CA PHE A 42 8.80 -0.77 3.26
C PHE A 42 7.46 -1.45 3.60
N ALA A 43 7.32 -2.72 3.24
CA ALA A 43 6.15 -3.56 3.48
C ALA A 43 6.03 -4.07 4.95
N GLY A 44 6.16 -3.16 5.91
CA GLY A 44 6.07 -3.46 7.33
C GLY A 44 4.65 -3.76 7.79
N ALA A 45 4.47 -4.68 8.75
CA ALA A 45 3.13 -5.09 9.23
C ALA A 45 2.27 -3.93 9.75
N LEU A 46 2.85 -3.01 10.54
CA LEU A 46 2.14 -1.83 11.05
C LEU A 46 1.72 -0.91 9.90
N ALA A 47 2.60 -0.69 8.92
CA ALA A 47 2.32 0.16 7.78
C ALA A 47 1.25 -0.45 6.86
N PHE A 48 1.26 -1.79 6.70
CA PHE A 48 0.24 -2.53 5.97
C PHE A 48 -1.17 -2.36 6.55
N ALA A 49 -1.29 -2.20 7.87
CA ALA A 49 -2.59 -2.02 8.54
C ALA A 49 -3.38 -0.82 7.97
N PHE A 50 -2.72 0.28 7.62
CA PHE A 50 -3.38 1.45 7.03
C PHE A 50 -4.09 1.12 5.71
N ALA A 51 -3.45 0.35 4.82
CA ALA A 51 -4.05 -0.07 3.56
C ALA A 51 -5.15 -1.14 3.79
N LEU A 52 -4.94 -2.05 4.74
CA LEU A 52 -5.91 -3.09 5.10
C LEU A 52 -7.20 -2.51 5.67
N GLU A 53 -7.12 -1.47 6.51
CA GLU A 53 -8.29 -0.76 7.05
C GLU A 53 -9.17 -0.14 5.96
N ARG A 54 -8.59 0.19 4.80
CA ARG A 54 -9.33 0.71 3.63
C ARG A 54 -9.92 -0.38 2.75
N GLY A 55 -9.55 -1.65 2.98
CA GLY A 55 -10.00 -2.80 2.18
C GLY A 55 -9.54 -2.72 0.72
N VAL A 56 -8.34 -2.19 0.46
CA VAL A 56 -7.80 -2.02 -0.90
C VAL A 56 -7.83 -3.33 -1.70
N ARG A 57 -7.95 -3.21 -3.02
CA ARG A 57 -8.03 -4.37 -3.92
C ARG A 57 -6.70 -5.12 -4.04
N GLY A 58 -5.60 -4.43 -3.79
CA GLY A 58 -4.25 -4.98 -3.79
C GLY A 58 -3.23 -3.96 -3.32
N LEU A 59 -2.04 -4.44 -2.95
CA LEU A 59 -0.98 -3.59 -2.42
C LEU A 59 0.41 -3.99 -2.92
N ILE A 60 1.18 -3.01 -3.39
CA ILE A 60 2.61 -3.14 -3.68
C ILE A 60 3.36 -2.17 -2.79
N ALA A 61 4.40 -2.64 -2.10
CA ALA A 61 5.29 -1.80 -1.32
C ALA A 61 6.76 -2.18 -1.63
N HIS A 62 7.72 -1.64 -0.89
CA HIS A 62 9.14 -1.96 -1.10
C HIS A 62 9.63 -3.02 -0.10
N GLU A 63 10.43 -4.00 -0.51
CA GLU A 63 11.03 -4.96 0.44
C GLU A 63 12.08 -4.32 1.37
N ALA A 64 12.69 -3.20 0.97
CA ALA A 64 13.77 -2.50 1.67
C ALA A 64 14.94 -3.41 2.12
N GLY A 65 15.38 -4.33 1.26
CA GLY A 65 16.42 -5.33 1.56
C GLY A 65 15.99 -6.39 2.58
N VAL A 66 14.67 -6.63 2.72
CA VAL A 66 14.01 -7.56 3.65
C VAL A 66 14.14 -7.19 5.14
N GLY A 67 15.25 -6.58 5.55
CA GLY A 67 15.52 -6.15 6.92
C GLY A 67 15.76 -7.31 7.90
N ARG A 68 16.29 -6.98 9.09
CA ARG A 68 16.51 -7.95 10.16
C ARG A 68 15.19 -8.62 10.54
N ALA A 69 15.20 -9.95 10.65
CA ALA A 69 14.00 -10.73 10.98
C ALA A 69 12.82 -10.46 10.03
N ARG A 70 13.10 -10.17 8.75
CA ARG A 70 12.09 -9.92 7.70
C ARG A 70 11.24 -8.66 7.94
N ALA A 71 11.76 -7.68 8.69
CA ALA A 71 11.02 -6.46 9.03
C ALA A 71 10.46 -5.71 7.81
N GLY A 72 11.24 -5.64 6.72
CA GLY A 72 10.91 -4.97 5.47
C GLY A 72 9.74 -5.59 4.72
N ILE A 73 9.39 -6.85 4.99
CA ILE A 73 8.29 -7.60 4.34
C ILE A 73 7.32 -8.22 5.36
N SER A 74 7.36 -7.75 6.60
CA SER A 74 6.58 -8.33 7.70
C SER A 74 5.06 -8.24 7.51
N GLY A 75 4.59 -7.38 6.60
CA GLY A 75 3.19 -7.26 6.20
C GLY A 75 2.70 -8.33 5.22
N LEU A 76 3.58 -8.96 4.42
CA LEU A 76 3.16 -9.95 3.42
C LEU A 76 2.44 -11.16 4.04
N PRO A 77 2.92 -11.77 5.16
CA PRO A 77 2.19 -12.85 5.81
C PRO A 77 0.82 -12.43 6.38
N LEU A 78 0.61 -11.14 6.68
CA LEU A 78 -0.70 -10.63 7.12
C LEU A 78 -1.65 -10.54 5.93
N ALA A 79 -1.19 -10.05 4.78
CA ALA A 79 -1.98 -9.99 3.56
C ALA A 79 -2.39 -11.39 3.09
N GLU A 80 -1.48 -12.36 3.11
CA GLU A 80 -1.78 -13.75 2.77
C GLU A 80 -2.91 -14.34 3.63
N ARG A 81 -2.85 -14.17 4.96
CA ARG A 81 -3.91 -14.63 5.86
C ARG A 81 -5.28 -13.98 5.61
N LEU A 82 -5.28 -12.76 5.07
CA LEU A 82 -6.49 -12.00 4.79
C LEU A 82 -6.97 -12.16 3.34
N GLY A 83 -6.25 -12.95 2.52
CA GLY A 83 -6.57 -13.11 1.10
C GLY A 83 -6.37 -11.84 0.27
N LEU A 84 -5.57 -10.88 0.76
CA LEU A 84 -5.23 -9.67 0.03
C LEU A 84 -4.07 -9.94 -0.94
N PRO A 85 -4.21 -9.70 -2.25
CA PRO A 85 -3.08 -9.72 -3.17
C PRO A 85 -2.05 -8.65 -2.78
N ALA A 86 -0.83 -9.06 -2.44
CA ALA A 86 0.23 -8.13 -2.05
C ALA A 86 1.62 -8.56 -2.52
N ALA A 87 2.49 -7.57 -2.78
CA ALA A 87 3.89 -7.76 -3.15
C ALA A 87 4.79 -6.70 -2.47
N ALA A 88 6.10 -7.01 -2.36
CA ALA A 88 7.12 -6.12 -1.82
C ALA A 88 8.43 -6.24 -2.62
#